data_AF-A0A7S1FW21-F1
#
_entry.id   AF-A0A7S1FW21-F1
#
_cell.length_a   1.000
_cell.length_b   1.000
_cell.length_c   1.000
_cell.angle_alpha   90.00
_cell.angle_beta   90.00
_cell.angle_gamma   90.00
#
_symmetry.space_group_name_H-M   'P 1'
#
loop_
_entity.id
_entity.type
_entity.pdbx_description
1 polymer ?
#
loop_
_entity_poly.entity_id
_entity_poly.type
_entity_poly.pdbx_seq_one_letter_code
_entity_poly.pdbx_strand_id
1 'polypeptide(L)'
;SGAAPRESVSLTPHVGEPHLLLSQLYFRQGDYLAAATEARESLEKLYVLASAWDKRRSYGQWVGFARVMLLRANRRLLDMSHSLPVTGIENAGGLPLVSLSSLFQTSKAKEMTSATITEISTF
;
A
#
# COMPACT_ATOMS: atom_id res chain seq x y z
N SER A 1 4.93 3.63 20.88
CA SER A 1 4.69 5.09 20.99
C SER A 1 3.94 5.55 19.75
N GLY A 2 2.61 5.70 19.83
CA GLY A 2 1.74 6.11 18.71
C GLY A 2 0.93 7.38 19.01
N ALA A 3 1.30 8.11 20.08
CA ALA A 3 0.52 9.23 20.61
C ALA A 3 0.69 10.53 19.81
N ALA A 4 1.89 10.79 19.27
CA ALA A 4 2.23 12.07 18.66
C ALA A 4 1.32 12.52 17.48
N PRO A 5 0.89 11.64 16.56
CA PRO A 5 0.04 12.08 15.43
C PRO A 5 -1.40 12.39 15.85
N ARG A 6 -1.93 11.66 16.84
CA ARG A 6 -3.30 11.88 17.34
C ARG A 6 -3.42 13.21 18.07
N GLU A 7 -2.43 13.54 18.90
CA GLU A 7 -2.35 14.86 19.55
C GLU A 7 -2.20 15.98 18.51
N SER A 8 -1.39 15.77 17.48
CA SER A 8 -1.24 16.77 16.40
C SER A 8 -2.55 17.01 15.62
N VAL A 9 -3.36 15.98 15.34
CA VAL A 9 -4.67 16.15 14.69
C VAL A 9 -5.63 16.96 15.56
N SER A 10 -5.55 16.81 16.88
CA SER A 10 -6.40 17.58 17.80
C SER A 10 -6.02 19.06 17.86
N LEU A 11 -4.73 19.38 17.69
CA LEU A 11 -4.21 20.75 17.77
C LEU A 11 -4.36 21.52 16.45
N THR A 12 -4.30 20.84 15.30
CA THR A 12 -4.42 21.46 13.97
C THR A 12 -5.36 20.65 13.05
N PRO A 13 -6.69 20.66 13.32
CA PRO A 13 -7.66 19.81 12.62
C PRO A 13 -7.81 20.10 11.12
N HIS A 14 -7.23 21.19 10.62
CA HIS A 14 -7.27 21.60 9.22
C HIS A 14 -6.06 21.13 8.40
N VAL A 15 -5.04 20.55 9.04
CA VAL A 15 -3.79 20.16 8.38
C VAL A 15 -3.89 18.71 7.90
N GLY A 16 -3.60 18.47 6.61
CA GLY A 16 -3.76 17.15 5.99
C GLY A 16 -2.62 16.17 6.28
N GLU A 17 -1.42 16.65 6.59
CA GLU A 17 -0.22 15.84 6.79
C GLU A 17 -0.32 14.89 8.01
N PRO A 18 -0.84 15.31 9.19
CA PRO A 18 -1.07 14.40 10.31
C PRO A 18 -2.03 13.25 10.00
N HIS A 19 -3.10 13.50 9.25
CA HIS A 19 -4.03 12.47 8.78
C HIS A 19 -3.32 11.44 7.88
N LEU A 20 -2.41 11.89 7.01
CA LEU A 20 -1.62 10.96 6.18
C LEU A 20 -0.69 10.07 6.99
N LEU A 21 -0.06 10.60 8.03
CA LEU A 21 0.79 9.83 8.93
C LEU A 21 -0.03 8.82 9.75
N LEU A 22 -1.24 9.21 10.19
CA LEU A 22 -2.18 8.27 10.81
C LEU A 22 -2.59 7.16 9.84
N SER A 23 -2.88 7.49 8.59
CA SER A 23 -3.16 6.49 7.56
C SER A 23 -2.03 5.47 7.42
N GLN A 24 -0.78 5.94 7.40
CA GLN A 24 0.38 5.06 7.35
C GLN A 24 0.49 4.15 8.58
N LEU A 25 0.20 4.66 9.77
CA LEU A 25 0.22 3.88 11.01
C LEU A 25 -0.88 2.82 11.04
N TYR A 26 -2.12 3.17 10.70
CA TYR A 26 -3.23 2.22 10.62
C TYR A 26 -2.97 1.14 9.57
N PHE A 27 -2.44 1.52 8.40
CA PHE A 27 -2.09 0.57 7.36
C PHE A 27 -1.06 -0.46 7.83
N ARG A 28 -0.07 -0.04 8.65
CA ARG A 28 0.93 -0.94 9.24
C ARG A 28 0.37 -1.85 10.33
N GLN A 29 -0.69 -1.43 11.00
CA GLN A 29 -1.38 -2.22 12.03
C GLN A 29 -2.39 -3.21 11.43
N GLY A 30 -2.64 -3.15 10.12
CA GLY A 30 -3.64 -4.00 9.45
C GLY A 30 -5.05 -3.42 9.49
N ASP A 31 -5.25 -2.26 10.10
CA ASP A 31 -6.53 -1.54 10.08
C ASP A 31 -6.66 -0.76 8.77
N TYR A 32 -7.02 -1.47 7.71
CA TYR A 32 -7.11 -0.89 6.37
C TYR A 32 -8.29 0.07 6.21
N LEU A 33 -9.35 -0.09 6.99
CA LEU A 33 -10.51 0.80 6.97
C LEU A 33 -10.14 2.17 7.55
N ALA A 34 -9.53 2.18 8.75
CA ALA A 34 -9.04 3.43 9.33
C ALA A 34 -7.96 4.06 8.45
N ALA A 35 -7.08 3.26 7.84
CA ALA A 35 -6.08 3.75 6.92
C ALA A 35 -6.69 4.47 5.69
N ALA A 36 -7.73 3.90 5.09
CA ALA A 36 -8.42 4.50 3.95
C ALA A 36 -9.15 5.79 4.33
N THR A 37 -9.85 5.80 5.47
CA THR A 37 -10.54 6.98 5.98
C THR A 37 -9.58 8.15 6.20
N GLU A 38 -8.48 7.91 6.92
CA GLU A 38 -7.49 8.95 7.19
C GLU A 38 -6.76 9.44 5.91
N ALA A 39 -6.54 8.56 4.93
CA ALA A 39 -5.96 8.96 3.65
C ALA A 39 -6.90 9.87 2.85
N ARG A 40 -8.21 9.59 2.87
CA ARG A 40 -9.24 10.44 2.24
C ARG A 40 -9.30 11.80 2.93
N GLU A 41 -9.37 11.81 4.25
CA GLU A 41 -9.39 13.03 5.07
C GLU A 41 -8.15 13.90 4.86
N SER A 42 -6.99 13.28 4.66
CA SER A 42 -5.76 13.98 4.29
C SER A 42 -5.86 14.64 2.92
N LEU A 43 -6.35 13.92 1.91
CA LEU A 43 -6.50 14.45 0.54
C LEU A 43 -7.46 15.64 0.50
N GLU A 44 -8.60 15.55 1.18
CA GLU A 44 -9.57 16.63 1.25
C GLU A 44 -8.95 17.90 1.84
N LYS A 45 -8.24 17.78 2.96
CA LYS A 45 -7.58 18.91 3.61
C LYS A 45 -6.44 19.49 2.76
N LEU A 46 -5.63 18.65 2.12
CA LEU A 46 -4.59 19.09 1.20
C LEU A 46 -5.18 19.86 0.01
N TYR A 47 -6.28 19.39 -0.58
CA TYR A 47 -6.93 20.09 -1.69
C TYR A 47 -7.57 21.41 -1.25
N VAL A 48 -8.19 21.46 -0.07
CA VAL A 48 -8.82 22.68 0.46
C VAL A 48 -7.76 23.75 0.76
N LEU A 49 -6.63 23.38 1.35
CA LEU A 49 -5.58 24.33 1.68
C LEU A 49 -4.73 24.73 0.46
N ALA A 50 -4.68 23.88 -0.58
CA ALA A 50 -3.88 24.02 -1.79
C ALA A 50 -2.39 24.34 -1.54
N SER A 51 -1.89 24.01 -0.35
CA SER A 51 -0.54 24.29 0.11
C SER A 51 -0.11 23.23 1.12
N ALA A 52 1.20 23.00 1.22
CA ALA A 52 1.79 22.13 2.23
C ALA A 52 2.14 22.95 3.47
N TRP A 53 1.71 22.48 4.64
CA TRP A 53 2.09 23.04 5.91
C TRP A 53 3.55 22.68 6.26
N ASP A 54 3.96 21.44 5.94
CA ASP A 54 5.38 21.06 6.02
C ASP A 54 6.15 21.49 4.76
N LYS A 55 7.03 22.47 4.93
CA LYS A 55 7.88 23.01 3.85
C LYS A 55 9.01 22.08 3.40
N ARG A 56 9.29 20.99 4.12
CA ARG A 56 10.35 20.03 3.76
C ARG A 56 9.96 19.14 2.58
N ARG A 57 8.66 18.98 2.33
CA ARG A 57 8.11 18.18 1.24
C ARG A 57 7.19 19.06 0.40
N SER A 58 7.28 18.94 -0.92
CA SER A 58 6.39 19.70 -1.79
C SER A 58 4.95 19.20 -1.66
N TYR A 59 4.00 20.11 -1.91
CA TYR A 59 2.57 19.78 -1.97
C TYR A 59 2.28 18.56 -2.86
N GLY A 60 2.93 18.47 -4.03
CA GLY A 60 2.77 17.34 -4.94
C GLY A 60 3.24 16.00 -4.34
N GLN A 61 4.30 16.01 -3.52
CA GLN A 61 4.76 14.82 -2.81
C GLN A 61 3.75 14.36 -1.75
N TRP A 62 3.15 15.31 -1.02
CA TRP A 62 2.10 15.00 -0.04
C TRP A 62 0.84 14.44 -0.69
N VAL A 63 0.34 15.09 -1.75
CA VAL A 63 -0.82 14.62 -2.52
C VAL A 63 -0.54 13.25 -3.14
N GLY A 64 0.63 13.06 -3.75
CA GLY A 64 1.03 11.78 -4.33
C GLY A 64 1.06 10.66 -3.29
N PHE A 65 1.65 10.93 -2.12
CA PHE A 65 1.70 9.97 -1.03
C PHE A 65 0.30 9.62 -0.50
N ALA A 66 -0.57 10.60 -0.31
CA ALA A 66 -1.94 10.37 0.14
C ALA A 66 -2.77 9.54 -0.86
N ARG A 67 -2.63 9.80 -2.17
CA ARG A 67 -3.27 8.99 -3.22
C ARG A 67 -2.78 7.54 -3.20
N VAL A 68 -1.48 7.32 -3.06
CA VAL A 68 -0.90 5.96 -2.99
C VAL A 68 -1.37 5.25 -1.72
N MET A 69 -1.43 5.94 -0.58
CA MET A 69 -1.95 5.35 0.66
C MET A 69 -3.41 4.94 0.55
N LEU A 70 -4.26 5.80 0.00
CA LEU A 70 -5.67 5.49 -0.24
C LEU A 70 -5.83 4.30 -1.19
N LEU A 71 -5.09 4.28 -2.29
CA LEU A 71 -5.07 3.15 -3.24
C LEU A 71 -4.69 1.84 -2.53
N ARG A 72 -3.60 1.85 -1.75
CA ARG A 72 -3.11 0.65 -1.06
C ARG A 72 -4.11 0.16 -0.01
N ALA A 73 -4.70 1.05 0.77
CA ALA A 73 -5.68 0.71 1.79
C ALA A 73 -6.95 0.10 1.18
N ASN A 74 -7.52 0.75 0.15
CA ASN A 74 -8.69 0.24 -0.56
C ASN A 74 -8.46 -1.12 -1.21
N ARG A 75 -7.26 -1.35 -1.76
CA ARG A 75 -6.92 -2.66 -2.34
C ARG A 75 -6.85 -3.75 -1.29
N ARG A 76 -6.31 -3.46 -0.11
CA ARG A 76 -6.31 -4.41 1.00
C ARG A 76 -7.71 -4.69 1.53
N LEU A 77 -8.62 -3.71 1.53
CA LEU A 77 -10.04 -3.91 1.85
C LEU A 77 -10.77 -4.80 0.84
N LEU A 78 -10.34 -4.80 -0.42
CA LEU A 78 -10.87 -5.64 -1.49
C LEU A 78 -10.12 -6.98 -1.63
N ASP A 79 -9.35 -7.39 -0.61
CA ASP A 79 -8.51 -8.59 -0.61
C ASP A 79 -7.52 -8.69 -1.78
N MET A 80 -7.14 -7.54 -2.36
CA MET A 80 -6.14 -7.47 -3.43
C MET A 80 -4.74 -7.37 -2.83
N SER A 81 -3.87 -8.30 -3.21
CA SER A 81 -2.51 -8.45 -2.70
C SER A 81 -1.53 -7.38 -3.21
N HIS A 82 -1.71 -6.88 -4.43
CA HIS A 82 -0.76 -5.96 -5.08
C HIS A 82 -1.05 -4.50 -4.77
N SER A 83 -0.02 -3.69 -4.54
CA SER A 83 -0.14 -2.24 -4.37
C SER A 83 -0.37 -1.46 -5.68
N LEU A 84 -0.24 -2.12 -6.83
CA LEU A 84 -0.52 -1.58 -8.17
C LEU A 84 -1.33 -2.63 -8.96
N PRO A 85 -2.28 -2.20 -9.82
CA PRO A 85 -2.95 -3.10 -10.74
C PRO A 85 -1.98 -3.44 -11.86
N VAL A 86 -1.23 -4.54 -11.71
CA VAL A 86 -0.44 -5.03 -12.83
C VAL A 86 -0.67 -6.51 -13.00
N THR A 87 -1.60 -6.81 -13.91
CA THR A 87 -1.82 -8.15 -14.44
C THR A 87 -1.70 -8.03 -15.96
N GLY A 88 -0.85 -8.85 -16.58
CA GLY A 88 -0.68 -8.84 -18.04
C GLY A 88 0.31 -7.80 -18.59
N ILE A 89 1.09 -7.13 -17.73
CA ILE A 89 2.21 -6.28 -18.16
C ILE A 89 3.50 -6.95 -17.71
N GLU A 90 4.38 -7.19 -18.67
CA GLU A 90 5.74 -7.66 -18.43
C GLU A 90 6.63 -6.47 -18.05
N ASN A 91 7.63 -6.70 -17.20
CA ASN A 91 8.68 -5.72 -16.99
C ASN A 91 9.53 -5.58 -18.28
N ALA A 92 10.46 -4.63 -18.30
CA ALA A 92 11.36 -4.43 -19.45
C ALA A 92 12.18 -5.69 -19.83
N GLY A 93 12.24 -6.69 -18.96
CA GLY A 93 12.88 -7.99 -19.19
C GLY A 93 11.89 -9.13 -19.52
N GLY A 94 10.63 -8.83 -19.87
CA GLY A 94 9.65 -9.85 -20.26
C GLY A 94 9.08 -10.66 -19.10
N LEU A 95 9.36 -10.29 -17.84
CA LEU A 95 8.87 -11.03 -16.68
C LEU A 95 7.52 -10.47 -16.21
N PRO A 96 6.56 -11.32 -15.86
CA PRO A 96 5.26 -10.88 -15.36
C PRO A 96 5.45 -10.10 -14.05
N LEU A 97 4.81 -8.94 -13.94
CA LEU A 97 4.84 -8.13 -12.73
C LEU A 97 3.92 -8.73 -11.65
N VAL A 98 4.40 -9.81 -11.02
CA VAL A 98 3.72 -10.53 -9.94
C VAL A 98 4.36 -10.26 -8.59
N SER A 99 3.66 -10.62 -7.50
CA SER A 99 4.21 -10.53 -6.15
C SER A 99 5.34 -11.55 -5.98
N LEU A 100 6.38 -11.17 -5.24
CA LEU A 100 7.44 -12.10 -4.86
C LEU A 100 6.86 -13.32 -4.12
N SER A 101 5.83 -13.11 -3.29
CA SER A 101 5.13 -14.19 -2.59
C SER A 101 4.47 -15.17 -3.55
N SER A 102 3.82 -14.67 -4.62
CA SER A 102 3.23 -15.53 -5.65
C SER A 102 4.29 -16.27 -6.46
N LEU A 103 5.46 -15.66 -6.71
CA LEU A 103 6.59 -16.34 -7.36
C LEU A 103 7.13 -17.49 -6.52
N PHE A 104 7.27 -17.30 -5.21
CA PHE A 104 7.72 -18.39 -4.33
C PHE A 104 6.70 -19.52 -4.25
N GLN A 105 5.40 -19.20 -4.23
CA GLN A 105 4.34 -20.21 -4.26
C GLN A 105 4.36 -21.03 -5.56
N THR A 106 4.52 -20.39 -6.72
CA THR A 106 4.58 -21.10 -8.01
C THR A 106 5.85 -21.93 -8.15
N SER A 107 7.01 -21.43 -7.70
CA SER A 107 8.26 -22.20 -7.71
C SER A 107 8.18 -23.44 -6.84
N LYS A 108 7.67 -23.30 -5.61
CA LYS A 108 7.50 -24.44 -4.68
C LYS A 108 6.53 -25.49 -5.21
N ALA A 109 5.43 -25.04 -5.84
CA ALA A 109 4.48 -25.94 -6.49
C ALA A 109 5.13 -26.71 -7.65
N LYS A 110 5.97 -26.04 -8.47
CA LYS A 110 6.67 -26.66 -9.59
C LYS A 110 7.69 -27.72 -9.14
N GLU A 111 8.42 -27.47 -8.07
CA GLU A 111 9.35 -28.45 -7.46
C GLU A 111 8.62 -29.71 -6.97
N MET A 112 7.48 -29.56 -6.27
CA MET A 112 6.67 -30.70 -5.83
C MET A 112 6.13 -31.53 -6.99
N THR A 113 5.66 -30.88 -8.07
CA THR A 113 5.20 -31.61 -9.26
C THR A 113 6.34 -32.34 -9.97
N SER A 114 7.54 -31.76 -10.02
CA SER A 114 8.71 -32.41 -10.62
C SER A 114 9.14 -33.63 -9.80
N ALA A 115 9.15 -33.53 -8.47
CA ALA A 115 9.47 -34.65 -7.59
C ALA A 115 8.47 -35.81 -7.74
N THR A 116 7.18 -35.51 -7.84
CA THR A 116 6.12 -36.52 -8.02
C THR A 116 6.23 -37.23 -9.37
N ILE A 117 6.56 -36.49 -10.45
CA ILE A 117 6.76 -37.08 -11.79
C ILE A 117 7.99 -37.98 -11.81
N THR A 118 9.08 -37.61 -11.13
CA THR A 118 10.26 -38.47 -11.01
C THR A 118 9.95 -39.74 -10.25
N GLU A 119 9.20 -39.68 -9.14
CA GLU A 119 8.79 -40.89 -8.40
C GLU A 119 7.93 -41.82 -9.26
N ILE A 120 6.96 -41.31 -10.03
CA ILE A 120 6.12 -42.12 -10.92
C ILE A 120 6.93 -42.75 -12.07
N SER A 121 7.98 -42.08 -12.55
CA SER A 121 8.85 -42.60 -13.63
C SER A 121 9.91 -43.60 -13.14
N THR A 122 10.05 -43.82 -11.84
CA THR A 122 11.02 -44.76 -11.24
C THR A 122 10.36 -46.06 -10.74
N PHE A 123 9.05 -46.19 -10.93
CA PHE A 123 8.28 -47.45 -10.78
C PHE A 123 8.00 -48.07 -12.15
#